data_AF-A0A6I3MLL5-F1
#
_entry.id   AF-A0A6I3MLL5-F1
#
_cell.length_a   1.000
_cell.length_b   1.000
_cell.length_c   1.000
_cell.angle_alpha   90.00
_cell.angle_beta   90.00
_cell.angle_gamma   90.00
#
_symmetry.space_group_name_H-M   'P 1'
#
loop_
_entity.id
_entity.type
_entity.pdbx_description
1 polymer ?
#
loop_
_entity_poly.entity_id
_entity_poly.type
_entity_poly.pdbx_seq_one_letter_code
_entity_poly.pdbx_strand_id
1 'polypeptide(L)'
;MEYINDVFISYKRGWINEQWLEQIFLPHFKEYLNELLPNPPVIFVDKTGLIAGVDFSQELFRNLVYSRSFVSIWSPPYFRRSEWCVKEFLTMKYQQELYQIAPGGTPPTLIFPLLLRKLIDPIPSMIQNIHYLDYCEFNVVGDPFFKSDLYLKFQRKLSEDVSKIADIINNAPALHNDLKTSQGQTKIAAEINTYLSNNEGDFNLPKQGLISW
;
A
#
# COMPACT_ATOMS: atom_id res chain seq x y z
N MET A 1 -7.60 17.34 -13.32
CA MET A 1 -7.25 15.91 -13.24
C MET A 1 -8.09 15.28 -12.15
N GLU A 2 -8.44 14.02 -12.33
CA GLU A 2 -9.14 13.18 -11.35
C GLU A 2 -8.21 12.04 -10.92
N TYR A 3 -8.62 11.25 -9.93
CA TYR A 3 -7.92 10.01 -9.58
C TYR A 3 -7.81 9.08 -10.80
N ILE A 4 -6.64 8.47 -10.99
CA ILE A 4 -6.40 7.51 -12.08
C ILE A 4 -6.49 6.06 -11.60
N ASN A 5 -6.35 5.84 -10.29
CA ASN A 5 -6.46 4.53 -9.66
C ASN A 5 -7.42 4.60 -8.46
N ASP A 6 -8.14 3.52 -8.22
CA ASP A 6 -8.87 3.32 -6.97
C ASP A 6 -7.94 2.84 -5.86
N VAL A 7 -6.97 1.99 -6.22
CA VAL A 7 -6.05 1.36 -5.27
C VAL A 7 -4.63 1.38 -5.80
N PHE A 8 -3.69 1.84 -4.97
CA PHE A 8 -2.27 1.56 -5.12
C PHE A 8 -1.87 0.43 -4.18
N ILE A 9 -1.21 -0.63 -4.67
CA ILE A 9 -0.71 -1.73 -3.84
C ILE A 9 0.82 -1.65 -3.74
N SER A 10 1.31 -1.45 -2.51
CA SER A 10 2.74 -1.51 -2.16
C SER A 10 3.05 -2.79 -1.39
N TYR A 11 4.14 -3.45 -1.77
CA TYR A 11 4.64 -4.65 -1.10
C TYR A 11 6.15 -4.82 -1.31
N LYS A 12 6.81 -5.51 -0.39
CA LYS A 12 8.21 -5.90 -0.64
C LYS A 12 8.25 -7.03 -1.65
N ARG A 13 8.89 -6.78 -2.80
CA ARG A 13 9.19 -7.81 -3.80
C ARG A 13 10.06 -8.96 -3.29
N GLY A 14 9.84 -10.11 -3.89
CA GLY A 14 10.53 -11.37 -3.65
C GLY A 14 9.60 -12.50 -4.06
N TRP A 15 10.16 -13.61 -4.53
CA TRP A 15 9.42 -14.72 -5.13
C TRP A 15 8.11 -15.03 -4.38
N ILE A 16 8.19 -15.36 -3.09
CA ILE A 16 7.01 -15.77 -2.32
C ILE A 16 5.96 -14.66 -2.25
N ASN A 17 6.36 -13.40 -2.06
CA ASN A 17 5.44 -12.28 -1.93
C ASN A 17 4.79 -11.93 -3.27
N GLU A 18 5.56 -11.97 -4.37
CA GLU A 18 5.06 -11.75 -5.73
C GLU A 18 4.06 -12.85 -6.10
N GLN A 19 4.42 -14.12 -5.87
CA GLN A 19 3.55 -15.25 -6.13
C GLN A 19 2.26 -15.17 -5.29
N TRP A 20 2.37 -14.86 -4.00
CA TRP A 20 1.22 -14.68 -3.13
C TRP A 20 0.32 -13.53 -3.61
N LEU A 21 0.91 -12.39 -3.95
CA LEU A 21 0.16 -11.25 -4.45
C LEU A 21 -0.59 -11.60 -5.74
N GLU A 22 0.12 -12.15 -6.74
CA GLU A 22 -0.43 -12.33 -8.07
C GLU A 22 -1.39 -13.52 -8.19
N GLN A 23 -1.13 -14.62 -7.47
CA GLN A 23 -1.91 -15.85 -7.62
C GLN A 23 -2.99 -16.01 -6.55
N ILE A 24 -2.84 -15.37 -5.40
CA ILE A 24 -3.72 -15.58 -4.24
C ILE A 24 -4.50 -14.29 -3.93
N PHE A 25 -3.80 -13.19 -3.66
CA PHE A 25 -4.46 -11.97 -3.17
C PHE A 25 -5.17 -11.18 -4.26
N LEU A 26 -4.45 -10.75 -5.28
CA LEU A 26 -4.94 -9.80 -6.28
C LEU A 26 -6.16 -10.31 -7.07
N PRO A 27 -6.25 -11.60 -7.48
CA PRO A 27 -7.43 -12.08 -8.20
C PRO A 27 -8.71 -11.95 -7.38
N HIS A 28 -8.69 -12.40 -6.12
CA HIS A 28 -9.85 -12.32 -5.22
C HIS A 28 -10.13 -10.89 -4.78
N PHE A 29 -9.09 -10.14 -4.43
CA PHE A 29 -9.21 -8.74 -4.02
C PHE A 29 -9.88 -7.90 -5.11
N LYS A 30 -9.47 -8.09 -6.37
CA LYS A 30 -10.06 -7.39 -7.51
C LYS A 30 -11.51 -7.80 -7.74
N GLU A 31 -11.82 -9.10 -7.67
CA GLU A 31 -13.18 -9.60 -7.89
C GLU A 31 -14.15 -9.08 -6.82
N TYR A 32 -13.80 -9.24 -5.54
CA TYR A 32 -14.62 -8.74 -4.44
C TYR A 32 -14.80 -7.22 -4.50
N LEU A 33 -13.76 -6.48 -4.89
CA LEU A 33 -13.87 -5.03 -5.03
C LEU A 33 -14.75 -4.64 -6.22
N ASN A 34 -14.71 -5.40 -7.32
CA ASN A 34 -15.55 -5.21 -8.49
C ASN A 34 -17.04 -5.41 -8.18
N GLU A 35 -17.38 -6.30 -7.25
CA GLU A 35 -18.77 -6.50 -6.79
C GLU A 35 -19.29 -5.34 -5.93
N LEU A 36 -18.39 -4.61 -5.26
CA LEU A 36 -18.74 -3.56 -4.29
C LEU A 36 -18.70 -2.15 -4.87
N LEU A 37 -18.00 -1.94 -5.99
CA LEU A 37 -17.88 -0.64 -6.63
C LEU A 37 -18.84 -0.51 -7.83
N PRO A 38 -19.31 0.72 -8.13
CA PRO A 38 -20.18 0.95 -9.28
C PRO A 38 -19.48 0.75 -10.63
N ASN A 39 -18.15 0.81 -10.66
CA ASN A 39 -17.33 0.62 -11.85
C ASN A 39 -16.21 -0.39 -11.55
N PRO A 40 -15.68 -1.07 -12.58
CA PRO A 40 -14.54 -1.96 -12.40
C PRO A 40 -13.34 -1.26 -11.76
N PRO A 41 -12.75 -1.79 -10.67
CA PRO A 41 -11.68 -1.14 -9.94
C PRO A 41 -10.41 -1.02 -10.78
N VAL A 42 -9.81 0.17 -10.78
CA VAL A 42 -8.50 0.42 -11.35
C VAL A 42 -7.43 0.27 -10.26
N ILE A 43 -6.68 -0.83 -10.32
CA ILE A 43 -5.67 -1.19 -9.32
C ILE A 43 -4.29 -1.05 -9.95
N PHE A 44 -3.47 -0.17 -9.39
CA PHE A 44 -2.05 -0.10 -9.68
C PHE A 44 -1.28 -0.95 -8.68
N VAL A 45 -0.47 -1.87 -9.17
CA VAL A 45 0.45 -2.67 -8.36
C VAL A 45 1.85 -2.18 -8.65
N ASP A 46 2.60 -1.81 -7.62
CA ASP A 46 4.01 -1.49 -7.83
C ASP A 46 4.79 -2.77 -8.21
N LYS A 47 4.97 -2.97 -9.52
CA LYS A 47 5.70 -4.10 -10.09
C LYS A 47 7.17 -3.78 -10.39
N THR A 48 7.67 -2.55 -10.15
CA THR A 48 9.06 -2.11 -10.43
C THR A 48 9.79 -2.95 -11.49
N GLY A 49 9.22 -2.97 -12.70
CA GLY A 49 9.58 -3.88 -13.79
C GLY A 49 9.32 -3.22 -15.14
N LEU A 50 10.08 -2.15 -15.39
CA LEU A 50 10.57 -1.59 -16.67
C LEU A 50 9.65 -1.59 -17.92
N ILE A 51 9.47 -0.38 -18.47
CA ILE A 51 9.88 -0.06 -19.85
C ILE A 51 11.20 0.73 -19.76
N ALA A 52 12.22 0.36 -20.53
CA ALA A 52 13.47 1.12 -20.58
C ALA A 52 13.22 2.54 -21.12
N GLY A 53 13.70 3.57 -20.41
CA GLY A 53 13.63 4.98 -20.84
C GLY A 53 12.52 5.82 -20.20
N VAL A 54 11.68 5.27 -19.34
CA VAL A 54 10.70 6.05 -18.55
C VAL A 54 11.35 6.55 -17.26
N ASP A 55 11.10 7.82 -16.90
CA ASP A 55 11.44 8.35 -15.56
C ASP A 55 10.53 7.68 -14.53
N PHE A 56 11.02 6.55 -14.03
CA PHE A 56 10.36 5.64 -13.11
C PHE A 56 9.85 6.34 -11.85
N SER A 57 10.59 7.35 -11.37
CA SER A 57 10.22 8.07 -10.15
C SER A 57 8.93 8.88 -10.33
N GLN A 58 8.73 9.48 -11.51
CA GLN A 58 7.55 10.29 -11.80
C GLN A 58 6.31 9.44 -12.04
N GLU A 59 6.43 8.31 -12.74
CA GLU A 59 5.29 7.42 -12.99
C GLU A 59 4.80 6.78 -11.68
N LEU A 60 5.70 6.27 -10.85
CA LEU A 60 5.36 5.68 -9.56
C LEU A 60 4.68 6.71 -8.65
N PHE A 61 5.29 7.89 -8.54
CA PHE A 61 4.74 8.99 -7.75
C PHE A 61 3.37 9.42 -8.25
N ARG A 62 3.20 9.52 -9.58
CA ARG A 62 1.90 9.83 -10.18
C ARG A 62 0.86 8.77 -9.86
N ASN A 63 1.18 7.49 -10.00
CA ASN A 63 0.22 6.44 -9.67
C ASN A 63 -0.16 6.46 -8.19
N LEU A 64 0.80 6.72 -7.31
CA LEU A 64 0.55 6.81 -5.88
C LEU A 64 -0.33 8.01 -5.52
N VAL A 65 0.08 9.21 -5.92
CA VAL A 65 -0.59 10.46 -5.52
C VAL A 65 -1.99 10.59 -6.11
N TYR A 66 -2.24 9.94 -7.26
CA TYR A 66 -3.54 9.91 -7.93
C TYR A 66 -4.28 8.59 -7.70
N SER A 67 -4.01 7.90 -6.59
CA SER A 67 -4.83 6.79 -6.10
C SER A 67 -5.78 7.24 -4.99
N ARG A 68 -7.03 6.75 -5.02
CA ARG A 68 -8.00 7.02 -3.95
C ARG A 68 -7.62 6.36 -2.62
N SER A 69 -7.00 5.19 -2.68
CA SER A 69 -6.61 4.40 -1.52
C SER A 69 -5.28 3.70 -1.74
N PHE A 70 -4.69 3.21 -0.64
CA PHE A 70 -3.38 2.58 -0.62
C PHE A 70 -3.39 1.30 0.21
N VAL A 71 -3.11 0.17 -0.42
CA VAL A 71 -2.91 -1.11 0.25
C VAL A 71 -1.43 -1.29 0.51
N SER A 72 -1.04 -1.46 1.77
CA SER A 72 0.35 -1.77 2.14
C SER A 72 0.47 -3.17 2.71
N ILE A 73 1.22 -4.04 2.04
CA ILE A 73 1.44 -5.42 2.44
C ILE A 73 2.75 -5.52 3.22
N TRP A 74 2.60 -5.52 4.54
CA TRP A 74 3.68 -5.42 5.50
C TRP A 74 4.39 -6.75 5.70
N SER A 75 5.71 -6.64 5.75
CA SER A 75 6.63 -7.67 6.18
C SER A 75 7.87 -6.98 6.76
N PRO A 76 8.72 -7.65 7.56
CA PRO A 76 9.96 -7.02 8.04
C PRO A 76 10.82 -6.34 6.96
N PRO A 77 11.03 -6.92 5.76
CA PRO A 77 11.80 -6.24 4.73
C PRO A 77 11.09 -5.05 4.07
N TYR A 78 9.76 -4.90 4.21
CA TYR A 78 9.04 -3.71 3.76
C TYR A 78 9.61 -2.47 4.45
N PHE A 79 9.74 -2.51 5.78
CA PHE A 79 10.20 -1.36 6.57
C PHE A 79 11.72 -1.26 6.70
N ARG A 80 12.44 -2.40 6.69
CA ARG A 80 13.89 -2.41 6.97
C ARG A 80 14.78 -2.43 5.74
N ARG A 81 14.26 -2.85 4.59
CA ARG A 81 15.06 -3.12 3.38
C ARG A 81 14.45 -2.56 2.10
N SER A 82 13.36 -1.79 2.18
CA SER A 82 12.68 -1.22 1.02
C SER A 82 12.44 0.26 1.21
N GLU A 83 13.40 1.06 0.77
CA GLU A 83 13.30 2.52 0.81
C GLU A 83 12.05 3.01 0.05
N TRP A 84 11.75 2.42 -1.11
CA TRP A 84 10.57 2.76 -1.91
C TRP A 84 9.26 2.47 -1.19
N CYS A 85 9.10 1.27 -0.61
CA CYS A 85 7.88 0.93 0.12
C CYS A 85 7.61 1.87 1.32
N VAL A 86 8.67 2.30 2.01
CA VAL A 86 8.57 3.28 3.10
C VAL A 86 8.21 4.66 2.55
N LYS A 87 8.84 5.11 1.46
CA LYS A 87 8.50 6.38 0.80
C LYS A 87 7.06 6.42 0.31
N GLU A 88 6.57 5.34 -0.27
CA GLU A 88 5.17 5.23 -0.72
C GLU A 88 4.20 5.34 0.46
N PHE A 89 4.48 4.60 1.53
CA PHE A 89 3.70 4.64 2.76
C PHE A 89 3.67 6.05 3.37
N LEU A 90 4.82 6.69 3.50
CA LEU A 90 4.92 8.03 4.06
C LEU A 90 4.27 9.09 3.16
N THR A 91 4.33 8.92 1.84
CA THR A 91 3.62 9.79 0.89
C THR A 91 2.11 9.72 1.13
N MET A 92 1.55 8.52 1.32
CA MET A 92 0.13 8.37 1.64
C MET A 92 -0.22 8.91 3.03
N LYS A 93 0.68 8.80 4.02
CA LYS A 93 0.50 9.48 5.31
C LYS A 93 0.41 11.00 5.14
N TYR A 94 1.36 11.58 4.41
CA TYR A 94 1.33 13.00 4.08
C TYR A 94 0.01 13.38 3.38
N GLN A 95 -0.49 12.56 2.45
CA GLN A 95 -1.79 12.84 1.82
C GLN A 95 -2.94 12.86 2.82
N GLN A 96 -2.99 11.92 3.77
CA GLN A 96 -4.01 11.97 4.82
C GLN A 96 -3.94 13.26 5.64
N GLU A 97 -2.73 13.73 5.97
CA GLU A 97 -2.52 14.99 6.67
C GLU A 97 -2.96 16.19 5.83
N LEU A 98 -2.61 16.20 4.53
CA LEU A 98 -3.00 17.22 3.56
C LEU A 98 -4.53 17.32 3.43
N TYR A 99 -5.23 16.17 3.41
CA TYR A 99 -6.68 16.10 3.36
C TYR A 99 -7.36 16.24 4.74
N GLN A 100 -6.58 16.42 5.81
CA GLN A 100 -7.08 16.54 7.18
C GLN A 100 -7.96 15.36 7.60
N ILE A 101 -7.60 14.14 7.16
CA ILE A 101 -8.32 12.92 7.50
C ILE A 101 -8.07 12.61 8.97
N ALA A 102 -9.08 12.86 9.80
CA ALA A 102 -9.03 12.66 11.24
C ALA A 102 -9.49 11.24 11.62
N PRO A 103 -8.98 10.68 12.73
CA PRO A 103 -9.54 9.46 13.32
C PRO A 103 -11.05 9.63 13.59
N GLY A 104 -11.87 8.71 13.06
CA GLY A 104 -13.33 8.78 13.14
C GLY A 104 -14.00 9.62 12.04
N GLY A 105 -13.22 10.21 11.12
CA GLY A 105 -13.72 10.81 9.89
C GLY A 105 -14.22 9.78 8.86
N THR A 106 -14.71 10.28 7.74
CA THR A 106 -15.18 9.47 6.61
C THR A 106 -14.45 9.92 5.33
N PRO A 107 -13.48 9.14 4.82
CA PRO A 107 -13.03 7.84 5.32
C PRO A 107 -12.15 8.03 6.57
N PRO A 108 -12.01 7.01 7.43
CA PRO A 108 -11.16 7.11 8.62
C PRO A 108 -9.67 7.05 8.30
N THR A 109 -9.31 6.61 7.09
CA THR A 109 -7.93 6.47 6.59
C THR A 109 -7.97 6.32 5.06
N LEU A 110 -6.85 6.58 4.38
CA LEU A 110 -6.58 6.19 2.99
C LEU A 110 -5.72 4.92 2.89
N ILE A 111 -5.23 4.42 4.02
CA ILE A 111 -4.25 3.34 4.10
C ILE A 111 -4.97 2.08 4.59
N PHE A 112 -4.83 1.00 3.83
CA PHE A 112 -5.32 -0.33 4.12
C PHE A 112 -4.14 -1.27 4.39
N PRO A 113 -3.67 -1.38 5.65
CA PRO A 113 -2.48 -2.14 6.00
C PRO A 113 -2.78 -3.63 6.25
N LEU A 114 -2.06 -4.50 5.56
CA LEU A 114 -2.12 -5.96 5.65
C LEU A 114 -0.80 -6.49 6.20
N LEU A 115 -0.81 -7.19 7.33
CA LEU A 115 0.38 -7.84 7.87
C LEU A 115 0.51 -9.26 7.30
N LEU A 116 1.43 -9.45 6.35
CA LEU A 116 1.69 -10.76 5.73
C LEU A 116 2.76 -11.56 6.48
N ARG A 117 3.64 -10.88 7.23
CA ARG A 117 4.64 -11.55 8.07
C ARG A 117 4.86 -10.74 9.34
N LYS A 118 4.84 -11.43 10.48
CA LYS A 118 5.09 -10.83 11.80
C LYS A 118 6.25 -9.86 11.77
N LEU A 119 5.99 -8.65 12.27
CA LEU A 119 7.02 -7.63 12.43
C LEU A 119 8.06 -8.10 13.45
N ILE A 120 9.26 -7.57 13.32
CA ILE A 120 10.38 -7.84 14.22
C ILE A 120 10.58 -6.59 15.07
N ASP A 121 10.79 -6.78 16.36
CA ASP A 121 11.09 -5.68 17.28
C ASP A 121 12.47 -5.03 16.99
N PRO A 122 12.60 -3.71 17.25
CA PRO A 122 11.51 -2.79 17.55
C PRO A 122 10.64 -2.53 16.31
N ILE A 123 9.33 -2.38 16.52
CA ILE A 123 8.38 -1.94 15.49
C ILE A 123 8.70 -0.47 15.13
N PRO A 124 8.77 -0.10 13.83
CA PRO A 124 8.99 1.28 13.42
C PRO A 124 7.93 2.24 14.00
N SER A 125 8.38 3.41 14.49
CA SER A 125 7.50 4.36 15.17
C SER A 125 6.36 4.86 14.25
N MET A 126 6.67 5.02 12.96
CA MET A 126 5.70 5.34 11.90
C MET A 126 4.48 4.42 11.81
N ILE A 127 4.53 3.18 12.32
CA ILE A 127 3.42 2.23 12.28
C ILE A 127 2.96 1.73 13.65
N GLN A 128 3.57 2.20 14.74
CA GLN A 128 3.30 1.68 16.08
C GLN A 128 1.83 1.83 16.53
N ASN A 129 1.17 2.91 16.09
CA ASN A 129 -0.22 3.24 16.45
C ASN A 129 -1.22 2.96 15.33
N ILE A 130 -0.85 2.12 14.36
CA ILE A 130 -1.70 1.79 13.22
C ILE A 130 -2.26 0.39 13.41
N HIS A 131 -3.59 0.28 13.41
CA HIS A 131 -4.27 -1.00 13.36
C HIS A 131 -4.05 -1.64 11.97
N TYR A 132 -3.70 -2.91 11.94
CA TYR A 132 -3.48 -3.68 10.71
C TYR A 132 -4.30 -4.97 10.69
N LEU A 133 -4.56 -5.45 9.48
CA LEU A 133 -5.23 -6.72 9.28
C LEU A 133 -4.19 -7.84 9.27
N ASP A 134 -4.29 -8.78 10.21
CA ASP A 134 -3.36 -9.90 10.28
C ASP A 134 -3.69 -10.97 9.22
N TYR A 135 -2.74 -11.20 8.32
CA TYR A 135 -2.79 -12.22 7.27
C TYR A 135 -1.59 -13.18 7.36
N CYS A 136 -0.86 -13.20 8.47
CA CYS A 136 0.37 -13.99 8.63
C CYS A 136 0.14 -15.48 8.37
N GLU A 137 -1.00 -16.02 8.78
CA GLU A 137 -1.32 -17.44 8.56
C GLU A 137 -1.50 -17.78 7.08
N PHE A 138 -1.85 -16.81 6.23
CA PHE A 138 -2.10 -17.02 4.81
C PHE A 138 -0.86 -16.80 3.93
N ASN A 139 0.31 -16.52 4.52
CA ASN A 139 1.59 -16.39 3.79
C ASN A 139 2.14 -17.77 3.35
N VAL A 140 1.35 -18.46 2.55
CA VAL A 140 1.61 -19.80 1.99
C VAL A 140 1.34 -19.72 0.49
N VAL A 141 2.17 -20.39 -0.31
CA VAL A 141 2.06 -20.43 -1.78
C VAL A 141 2.10 -21.87 -2.28
N GLY A 142 1.65 -22.09 -3.52
CA GLY A 142 1.69 -23.39 -4.21
C GLY A 142 0.38 -24.18 -4.16
N ASP A 143 0.27 -25.20 -5.02
CA ASP A 143 -0.97 -25.95 -5.28
C ASP A 143 -1.68 -26.52 -4.04
N PRO A 144 -0.99 -27.06 -3.03
CA PRO A 144 -1.66 -27.59 -1.83
C PRO A 144 -2.45 -26.52 -1.08
N PHE A 145 -2.03 -25.26 -1.13
CA PHE A 145 -2.73 -24.16 -0.47
C PHE A 145 -4.13 -23.97 -1.07
N PHE A 146 -4.27 -23.95 -2.39
CA PHE A 146 -5.56 -23.77 -3.08
C PHE A 146 -6.61 -24.83 -2.74
N LYS A 147 -6.18 -26.01 -2.29
CA LYS A 147 -7.04 -27.14 -1.89
C LYS A 147 -7.26 -27.25 -0.38
N SER A 148 -6.71 -26.32 0.40
CA SER A 148 -6.73 -26.35 1.86
C SER A 148 -7.90 -25.56 2.45
N ASP A 149 -8.31 -25.93 3.66
CA ASP A 149 -9.27 -25.14 4.45
C ASP A 149 -8.75 -23.73 4.75
N LEU A 150 -7.43 -23.56 4.81
CA LEU A 150 -6.78 -22.27 5.03
C LEU A 150 -7.05 -21.29 3.89
N TYR A 151 -7.17 -21.78 2.65
CA TYR A 151 -7.54 -20.95 1.50
C TYR A 151 -9.01 -20.53 1.52
N LEU A 152 -9.92 -21.39 2.00
CA LEU A 152 -11.31 -21.01 2.23
C LEU A 152 -11.43 -19.95 3.33
N LYS A 153 -10.65 -20.08 4.41
CA LYS A 153 -10.56 -19.05 5.47
C LYS A 153 -10.02 -17.72 4.92
N PHE A 154 -8.98 -17.78 4.10
CA PHE A 154 -8.42 -16.61 3.43
C PHE A 154 -9.48 -15.88 2.61
N GLN A 155 -10.22 -16.59 1.75
CA GLN A 155 -11.24 -15.99 0.89
C GLN A 155 -12.34 -15.31 1.70
N ARG A 156 -12.86 -15.96 2.74
CA ARG A 156 -13.88 -15.37 3.63
C ARG A 156 -13.35 -14.11 4.31
N LYS A 157 -12.17 -14.18 4.92
CA LYS A 157 -11.55 -13.04 5.58
C LYS A 157 -11.33 -11.89 4.61
N LEU A 158 -10.82 -12.18 3.41
CA LEU A 158 -10.59 -11.17 2.38
C LEU A 158 -11.90 -10.53 1.92
N SER A 159 -12.97 -11.30 1.68
CA SER A 159 -14.27 -10.74 1.29
C SER A 159 -14.82 -9.77 2.35
N GLU A 160 -14.67 -10.10 3.64
CA GLU A 160 -15.09 -9.22 4.74
C GLU A 160 -14.23 -7.95 4.80
N ASP A 161 -12.91 -8.09 4.68
CA ASP A 161 -11.97 -6.98 4.78
C ASP A 161 -12.03 -6.06 3.54
N VAL A 162 -12.38 -6.56 2.36
CA VAL A 162 -12.50 -5.76 1.13
C VAL A 162 -13.63 -4.73 1.22
N SER A 163 -14.69 -5.00 1.99
CA SER A 163 -15.76 -4.00 2.23
C SER A 163 -15.21 -2.69 2.79
N LYS A 164 -14.20 -2.77 3.66
CA LYS A 164 -13.57 -1.59 4.28
C LYS A 164 -12.80 -0.75 3.27
N ILE A 165 -12.17 -1.36 2.25
CA ILE A 165 -11.49 -0.58 1.22
C ILE A 165 -12.47 0.04 0.22
N ALA A 166 -13.60 -0.64 -0.07
CA ALA A 166 -14.66 -0.04 -0.87
C ALA A 166 -15.21 1.23 -0.19
N ASP A 167 -15.39 1.20 1.13
CA ASP A 167 -15.76 2.38 1.92
C ASP A 167 -14.71 3.50 1.83
N ILE A 168 -13.42 3.17 1.89
CA ILE A 168 -12.35 4.16 1.70
C ILE A 168 -12.44 4.81 0.31
N ILE A 169 -12.61 3.99 -0.74
CA ILE A 169 -12.66 4.46 -2.13
C ILE A 169 -13.87 5.36 -2.37
N ASN A 170 -15.06 4.92 -1.91
CA ASN A 170 -16.31 5.66 -2.11
C ASN A 170 -16.34 6.99 -1.36
N ASN A 171 -15.61 7.09 -0.25
CA ASN A 171 -15.55 8.30 0.56
C ASN A 171 -14.26 9.11 0.36
N ALA A 172 -13.35 8.68 -0.52
CA ALA A 172 -12.09 9.39 -0.73
C ALA A 172 -12.33 10.87 -1.06
N PRO A 173 -11.61 11.80 -0.42
CA PRO A 173 -11.80 13.23 -0.66
C PRO A 173 -11.51 13.57 -2.12
N ALA A 174 -12.10 14.66 -2.61
CA ALA A 174 -11.78 15.13 -3.96
C ALA A 174 -10.29 15.45 -4.08
N LEU A 175 -9.69 15.15 -5.24
CA LEU A 175 -8.28 15.39 -5.50
C LEU A 175 -7.89 16.85 -5.16
N HIS A 176 -6.84 17.02 -4.36
CA HIS A 176 -6.39 18.32 -3.88
C HIS A 176 -6.14 19.28 -5.06
N ASN A 177 -6.53 20.56 -4.91
CA ASN A 177 -6.47 21.52 -6.02
C ASN A 177 -5.05 21.75 -6.54
N ASP A 178 -4.04 21.74 -5.66
CA ASP A 178 -2.64 21.88 -6.06
C ASP A 178 -2.21 20.74 -7.00
N LEU A 179 -2.75 19.53 -6.86
CA LEU A 179 -2.47 18.40 -7.76
C LEU A 179 -3.06 18.59 -9.16
N LYS A 180 -4.01 19.53 -9.35
CA LYS A 180 -4.63 19.79 -10.65
C LYS A 180 -3.79 20.68 -11.55
N THR A 181 -2.72 21.31 -11.04
CA THR A 181 -1.86 22.25 -11.78
C THR A 181 -0.40 21.81 -11.71
N SER A 182 0.39 22.10 -12.76
CA SER A 182 1.83 21.75 -12.74
C SER A 182 2.59 22.44 -11.61
N GLN A 183 2.25 23.71 -11.30
CA GLN A 183 2.89 24.44 -10.21
C GLN A 183 2.59 23.82 -8.84
N GLY A 184 1.32 23.47 -8.59
CA GLY A 184 0.94 22.81 -7.34
C GLY A 184 1.47 21.39 -7.22
N GLN A 185 1.61 20.65 -8.33
CA GLN A 185 2.28 19.35 -8.35
C GLN A 185 3.75 19.46 -7.94
N THR A 186 4.50 20.44 -8.46
CA THR A 186 5.89 20.70 -8.04
C THR A 186 5.98 21.07 -6.56
N LYS A 187 5.04 21.89 -6.07
CA LYS A 187 4.95 22.26 -4.65
C LYS A 187 4.72 21.03 -3.77
N ILE A 188 3.71 20.21 -4.07
CA ILE A 188 3.41 18.99 -3.30
C ILE A 188 4.57 17.99 -3.36
N ALA A 189 5.24 17.84 -4.50
CA ALA A 189 6.42 16.98 -4.61
C ALA A 189 7.56 17.47 -3.70
N ALA A 190 7.79 18.78 -3.61
CA ALA A 190 8.76 19.35 -2.68
C ALA A 190 8.37 19.13 -1.22
N GLU A 191 7.10 19.33 -0.87
CA GLU A 191 6.58 19.09 0.49
C GLU A 191 6.68 17.63 0.90
N ILE A 192 6.39 16.69 0.00
CA ILE A 192 6.60 15.25 0.23
C ILE A 192 8.07 14.96 0.46
N ASN A 193 8.99 15.51 -0.35
CA ASN A 193 10.42 15.29 -0.13
C ASN A 193 10.85 15.82 1.26
N THR A 194 10.38 16.99 1.67
CA THR A 194 10.62 17.51 3.03
C THR A 194 10.02 16.60 4.10
N TYR A 195 8.80 16.10 3.90
CA TYR A 195 8.14 15.17 4.82
C TYR A 195 8.95 13.87 4.96
N LEU A 196 9.43 13.31 3.85
CA LEU A 196 10.27 12.12 3.84
C LEU A 196 11.56 12.35 4.61
N SER A 197 12.26 13.46 4.37
CA SER A 197 13.50 13.80 5.08
C SER A 197 13.30 14.03 6.58
N ASN A 198 12.18 14.63 6.99
CA ASN A 198 11.84 14.78 8.40
C ASN A 198 11.54 13.44 9.10
N ASN A 199 11.16 12.42 8.33
CA ASN A 199 10.89 11.07 8.81
C ASN A 199 12.05 10.09 8.52
N GLU A 200 13.23 10.58 8.09
CA GLU A 200 14.40 9.75 7.76
C GLU A 200 14.89 8.87 8.93
N GLY A 201 14.64 9.30 10.18
CA GLY A 201 14.99 8.53 11.37
C GLY A 201 14.37 7.12 11.42
N ASP A 202 13.18 6.93 10.83
CA ASP A 202 12.53 5.61 10.75
C ASP A 202 13.15 4.68 9.69
N PHE A 203 13.97 5.21 8.77
CA PHE A 203 14.67 4.41 7.73
C PHE A 203 15.97 3.78 8.25
N ASN A 204 16.49 4.27 9.39
CA ASN A 204 17.79 3.89 9.94
C ASN A 204 17.71 2.85 11.08
N LEU A 205 16.57 2.17 11.24
CA LEU A 205 16.53 0.92 12.01
C LEU A 205 17.60 -0.03 11.45
N PRO A 206 18.36 -0.75 12.30
CA PRO A 206 19.54 -1.47 11.84
C PRO A 206 19.16 -2.36 10.66
N LYS A 207 19.70 -2.01 9.49
CA LYS A 207 19.76 -2.91 8.34
C LYS A 207 20.34 -4.20 8.92
N GLN A 208 19.58 -5.29 8.88
CA GLN A 208 20.11 -6.59 9.32
C GLN A 208 21.49 -6.71 8.68
N GLY A 209 22.53 -6.78 9.52
CA GLY A 209 23.88 -7.02 9.04
C GLY A 209 23.81 -8.21 8.10
N LEU A 210 24.52 -8.13 6.96
CA LEU A 210 24.65 -9.26 6.06
C LEU A 210 24.97 -10.49 6.93
N ILE A 211 24.13 -11.51 6.84
CA ILE A 211 24.48 -12.82 7.38
C ILE A 211 25.74 -13.22 6.62
N SER A 212 26.91 -13.05 7.24
CA SER A 212 28.17 -13.56 6.72
C SER A 212 28.10 -15.07 6.86
N TRP A 213 28.08 -15.76 5.73
CA TRP A 213 28.37 -17.18 5.65
C TRP A 213 29.86 -17.43 5.95
#